data_AF-A0A4U6D5V8-F1
#
_entry.id   AF-A0A4U6D5V8-F1
#
_cell.length_a   1.000
_cell.length_b   1.000
_cell.length_c   1.000
_cell.angle_alpha   90.00
_cell.angle_beta   90.00
_cell.angle_gamma   90.00
#
_symmetry.space_group_name_H-M   'P 1'
#
loop_
_entity.id
_entity.type
_entity.pdbx_description
1 polymer ?
#
loop_
_entity_poly.entity_id
_entity_poly.type
_entity_poly.pdbx_seq_one_letter_code
_entity_poly.pdbx_strand_id
1 'polypeptide(L)'
;MIMPNQYKNNYILLFLFLIVSSGCERNVGDNTRAQSEALAKLRCGSCHMFPNPALLDKKTWREGILPAMAEHFGIEVLQGNVYLPHKNSTLSIREWQSIIRYYETLAPDSLKSVESFEKITDWATFRLKTPDPDLSQVSATIMTGINPENKKIFTSSLNHSALYEWNSKLKPSLVTELSTAAVDITFPKQGSFESIITCMGGMRALDNTKGDVIGISKNGSGSKGKINIAENLIRPIQTRPLDFNKDGLTDYLVCSFGHNFGGLYLLQQRADKSFKKVSVREVPGATQSVIVDFNNDGWPDIMTLFAHANEGIWLFINDKKGGFVERNILRFPPVFGSSSFQLIDINKDGRLDIIYTAGDNSDYSRILKPYHGLYIFLNKSDGNNGSFHFEKSYFFPLNGATKAMAADFDNDGDIDIATIAFFANFKSKPYDTFTYFENETKTGLKFKAHNIPIYEKGRWICMDVNDYDGDGDMDIVLGNYSKGFMNQENFKPDWDVHLPFVVLENLIIVKD
;
A
#
# COMPACT_ATOMS: atom_id res chain seq x y z
N MET A 1 11.17 4.32 -113.52
CA MET A 1 12.16 3.29 -113.93
C MET A 1 13.16 3.18 -112.78
N ILE A 2 13.34 2.11 -112.02
CA ILE A 2 13.06 0.67 -112.12
C ILE A 2 12.89 0.15 -110.67
N MET A 3 11.88 -0.68 -110.42
CA MET A 3 11.80 -1.60 -109.25
C MET A 3 12.53 -2.92 -109.59
N PRO A 4 12.70 -3.92 -108.70
CA PRO A 4 12.75 -3.95 -107.23
C PRO A 4 13.98 -4.78 -106.72
N ASN A 5 14.18 -4.89 -105.40
CA ASN A 5 14.47 -6.22 -104.85
C ASN A 5 14.03 -6.36 -103.38
N GLN A 6 13.36 -7.48 -103.14
CA GLN A 6 12.82 -7.93 -101.86
C GLN A 6 13.94 -8.38 -100.92
N TYR A 7 13.75 -8.31 -99.61
CA TYR A 7 13.68 -9.50 -98.73
C TYR A 7 13.47 -9.14 -97.25
N LYS A 8 12.48 -9.84 -96.67
CA LYS A 8 12.34 -10.34 -95.29
C LYS A 8 11.92 -9.38 -94.16
N ASN A 9 10.64 -9.58 -93.80
CA ASN A 9 10.05 -9.40 -92.48
C ASN A 9 10.96 -9.91 -91.35
N ASN A 10 11.05 -9.14 -90.27
CA ASN A 10 11.18 -9.66 -88.90
C ASN A 10 10.58 -8.64 -87.93
N TYR A 11 9.38 -8.94 -87.43
CA TYR A 11 8.79 -8.29 -86.27
C TYR A 11 9.50 -8.81 -85.03
N ILE A 12 10.24 -7.95 -84.32
CA ILE A 12 10.72 -8.26 -82.97
C ILE A 12 9.70 -7.66 -82.00
N LEU A 13 8.80 -8.52 -81.50
CA LEU A 13 8.02 -8.27 -80.29
C LEU A 13 8.99 -8.27 -79.10
N LEU A 14 9.16 -7.13 -78.42
CA LEU A 14 9.82 -7.07 -77.13
C LEU A 14 8.86 -7.65 -76.07
N PHE A 15 9.05 -8.90 -75.67
CA PHE A 15 8.41 -9.47 -74.49
C PHE A 15 9.09 -8.90 -73.25
N LEU A 16 8.41 -7.98 -72.54
CA LEU A 16 8.74 -7.63 -71.17
C LEU A 16 8.37 -8.83 -70.28
N PHE A 17 9.39 -9.57 -69.83
CA PHE A 17 9.24 -10.53 -68.75
C PHE A 17 9.00 -9.76 -67.43
N LEU A 18 7.74 -9.70 -67.01
CA LEU A 18 7.36 -9.38 -65.64
C LEU A 18 7.78 -10.57 -64.76
N ILE A 19 8.93 -10.43 -64.10
CA ILE A 19 9.31 -11.29 -62.98
C ILE A 19 8.38 -10.93 -61.82
N VAL A 20 7.34 -11.73 -61.63
CA VAL A 20 6.56 -11.71 -60.38
C VAL A 20 7.44 -12.33 -59.32
N SER A 21 8.20 -11.51 -58.60
CA SER A 21 8.75 -11.94 -57.32
C SER A 21 7.60 -12.04 -56.34
N SER A 22 7.15 -13.27 -56.08
CA SER A 22 6.35 -13.61 -54.90
C SER A 22 7.17 -13.35 -53.65
N GLY A 23 7.29 -12.07 -53.29
CA GLY A 23 7.78 -11.66 -51.99
C GLY A 23 6.71 -12.01 -50.97
N CYS A 24 7.02 -12.89 -50.02
CA CYS A 24 6.29 -12.95 -48.76
C CYS A 24 6.31 -11.53 -48.16
N GLU A 25 5.19 -10.83 -48.21
CA GLU A 25 4.91 -9.73 -47.29
C GLU A 25 4.86 -10.32 -45.87
N ARG A 26 6.03 -10.39 -45.22
CA ARG A 26 6.07 -10.42 -43.77
C ARG A 26 5.66 -9.03 -43.30
N ASN A 27 4.51 -8.95 -42.62
CA ASN A 27 4.00 -7.77 -41.93
C ASN A 27 5.14 -6.98 -41.24
N VAL A 28 5.57 -5.87 -41.85
CA VAL A 28 6.58 -4.96 -41.27
C VAL A 28 6.03 -4.24 -40.02
N GLY A 29 4.70 -4.19 -39.86
CA GLY A 29 4.04 -3.67 -38.66
C GLY A 29 4.24 -4.55 -37.41
N ASP A 30 4.11 -5.88 -37.54
CA ASP A 30 4.20 -6.80 -36.40
C ASP A 30 5.61 -6.91 -35.82
N ASN A 31 6.64 -6.78 -36.68
CA ASN A 31 8.03 -6.87 -36.27
C ASN A 31 8.47 -5.68 -35.39
N THR A 32 7.90 -4.50 -35.56
CA THR A 32 8.23 -3.33 -34.72
C THR A 32 7.55 -3.38 -33.35
N ARG A 33 6.28 -3.80 -33.30
CA ARG A 33 5.51 -3.88 -32.06
C ARG A 33 6.09 -4.92 -31.09
N ALA A 34 6.36 -6.13 -31.58
CA ALA A 34 6.93 -7.19 -30.75
C ALA A 34 8.31 -6.81 -30.20
N GLN A 35 9.12 -6.10 -30.99
CA GLN A 35 10.41 -5.57 -30.54
C GLN A 35 10.26 -4.48 -29.48
N SER A 36 9.33 -3.53 -29.66
CA SER A 36 9.05 -2.50 -28.65
C SER A 36 8.54 -3.11 -27.34
N GLU A 37 7.67 -4.13 -27.42
CA GLU A 37 7.19 -4.86 -26.24
C GLU A 37 8.32 -5.59 -25.52
N ALA A 38 9.16 -6.33 -26.27
CA ALA A 38 10.30 -7.03 -25.69
C ALA A 38 11.28 -6.06 -25.02
N LEU A 39 11.53 -4.91 -25.64
CA LEU A 39 12.36 -3.85 -25.07
C LEU A 39 11.72 -3.28 -23.79
N ALA A 40 10.42 -2.96 -23.81
CA ALA A 40 9.70 -2.46 -22.64
C ALA A 40 9.72 -3.48 -21.49
N LYS A 41 9.50 -4.77 -21.76
CA LYS A 41 9.60 -5.83 -20.75
C LYS A 41 11.01 -5.95 -20.17
N LEU A 42 12.03 -5.89 -21.01
CA LEU A 42 13.43 -5.97 -20.59
C LEU A 42 13.84 -4.77 -19.71
N ARG A 43 13.45 -3.55 -20.10
CA ARG A 43 13.89 -2.31 -19.46
C ARG A 43 13.00 -1.88 -18.30
N CYS A 44 11.68 -1.97 -18.45
CA CYS A 44 10.73 -1.56 -17.43
C CYS A 44 10.42 -2.68 -16.40
N GLY A 45 10.75 -3.94 -16.72
CA GLY A 45 10.60 -5.09 -15.82
C GLY A 45 11.84 -5.42 -14.99
N SER A 46 12.94 -4.67 -15.13
CA SER A 46 14.20 -4.96 -14.43
C SER A 46 14.19 -4.55 -12.96
N CYS A 47 13.42 -3.53 -12.59
CA CYS A 47 13.38 -2.97 -11.23
C CYS A 47 12.18 -3.49 -10.41
N HIS A 48 11.02 -3.60 -11.06
CA HIS A 48 9.76 -4.00 -10.46
C HIS A 48 8.97 -4.87 -11.44
N MET A 49 7.77 -5.29 -11.06
CA MET A 49 6.87 -5.99 -11.99
C MET A 49 6.66 -5.13 -13.25
N PHE A 50 6.68 -5.76 -14.42
CA PHE A 50 6.47 -5.06 -15.70
C PHE A 50 5.10 -4.35 -15.69
N PRO A 51 5.06 -3.03 -15.84
CA PRO A 51 3.79 -2.31 -15.77
C PRO A 51 3.09 -2.41 -17.12
N ASN A 52 2.05 -3.23 -17.20
CA ASN A 52 1.29 -3.44 -18.43
C ASN A 52 0.61 -2.12 -18.89
N PRO A 53 0.67 -1.73 -20.19
CA PRO A 53 0.02 -0.52 -20.70
C PRO A 53 -1.47 -0.40 -20.33
N ALA A 54 -2.18 -1.52 -20.19
CA ALA A 54 -3.60 -1.54 -19.84
C ALA A 54 -3.92 -1.05 -18.42
N LEU A 55 -2.91 -0.86 -17.55
CA LEU A 55 -3.10 -0.43 -16.16
C LEU A 55 -3.52 1.04 -16.04
N LEU A 56 -3.15 1.90 -16.99
CA LEU A 56 -3.45 3.33 -16.96
C LEU A 56 -3.92 3.81 -18.32
N ASP A 57 -4.64 4.93 -18.35
CA ASP A 57 -5.01 5.55 -19.63
C ASP A 57 -3.81 6.23 -20.32
N LYS A 58 -3.93 6.45 -21.63
CA LYS A 58 -2.88 7.08 -22.45
C LYS A 58 -2.44 8.44 -21.90
N LYS A 59 -3.36 9.25 -21.39
CA LYS A 59 -3.04 10.60 -20.89
C LYS A 59 -2.13 10.48 -19.67
N THR A 60 -2.47 9.61 -18.73
CA THR A 60 -1.73 9.36 -17.49
C THR A 60 -0.35 8.77 -17.77
N TRP A 61 -0.25 7.83 -18.72
CA TRP A 61 1.04 7.34 -19.20
C TRP A 61 1.92 8.46 -19.75
N ARG A 62 1.38 9.26 -20.67
CA ARG A 62 2.11 10.31 -21.38
C ARG A 62 2.54 11.46 -20.48
N GLU A 63 1.65 11.93 -19.62
CA GLU A 63 1.84 13.17 -18.86
C GLU A 63 2.44 12.93 -17.46
N GLY A 64 2.28 11.73 -16.91
CA GLY A 64 2.80 11.39 -15.57
C GLY A 64 3.93 10.37 -15.61
N ILE A 65 3.63 9.15 -16.06
CA ILE A 65 4.50 7.99 -15.80
C ILE A 65 5.72 7.93 -16.71
N LEU A 66 5.57 8.13 -18.02
CA LEU A 66 6.70 8.08 -18.96
C LEU A 66 7.76 9.16 -18.65
N PRO A 67 7.39 10.42 -18.35
CA PRO A 67 8.33 11.41 -17.83
C PRO A 67 9.11 10.94 -16.60
N ALA A 68 8.42 10.46 -15.56
CA ALA A 68 9.07 9.99 -14.33
C ALA A 68 10.00 8.79 -14.59
N MET A 69 9.60 7.87 -15.47
CA MET A 69 10.42 6.72 -15.87
C MET A 69 11.69 7.13 -16.64
N ALA A 70 11.61 8.18 -17.48
CA ALA A 70 12.75 8.63 -18.29
C ALA A 70 13.95 9.01 -17.40
N GLU A 71 13.68 9.69 -16.27
CA GLU A 71 14.70 10.12 -15.32
C GLU A 71 15.50 8.93 -14.74
N HIS A 72 14.84 7.79 -14.50
CA HIS A 72 15.49 6.56 -14.03
C HIS A 72 16.45 5.95 -15.06
N PHE A 73 16.28 6.25 -16.35
CA PHE A 73 17.22 5.86 -17.41
C PHE A 73 18.26 6.94 -17.70
N GLY A 74 18.32 7.99 -16.87
CA GLY A 74 19.21 9.13 -17.04
C GLY A 74 18.85 10.00 -18.24
N ILE A 75 17.58 10.03 -18.64
CA ILE A 75 17.07 10.86 -19.74
C ILE A 75 16.40 12.10 -19.13
N GLU A 76 16.88 13.28 -19.52
CA GLU A 76 16.31 14.54 -19.07
C GLU A 76 14.97 14.81 -19.76
N VAL A 77 13.99 15.32 -19.01
CA VAL A 77 12.66 15.66 -19.52
C VAL A 77 12.48 17.18 -19.48
N LEU A 78 12.38 17.79 -20.66
CA LEU A 78 12.06 19.21 -20.82
C LEU A 78 10.56 19.43 -21.00
N GLN A 79 10.15 20.70 -20.96
CA GLN A 79 8.77 21.13 -21.16
C GLN A 79 8.15 20.54 -22.43
N GLY A 80 6.92 20.05 -22.32
CA GLY A 80 6.21 19.41 -23.43
C GLY A 80 6.66 17.98 -23.72
N ASN A 81 7.24 17.29 -22.73
CA ASN A 81 7.73 15.91 -22.85
C ASN A 81 8.80 15.75 -23.94
N VAL A 82 9.73 16.69 -24.00
CA VAL A 82 10.91 16.58 -24.88
C VAL A 82 12.01 15.84 -24.11
N TYR A 83 12.45 14.71 -24.65
CA TYR A 83 13.39 13.80 -23.98
C TYR A 83 14.81 13.95 -24.53
N LEU A 84 15.78 14.22 -23.64
CA LEU A 84 17.19 14.41 -23.99
C LEU A 84 18.07 13.41 -23.24
N PRO A 85 18.56 12.34 -23.90
CA PRO A 85 19.54 11.46 -23.31
C PRO A 85 20.92 12.13 -23.26
N HIS A 86 21.65 11.85 -22.18
CA HIS A 86 23.02 12.26 -21.93
C HIS A 86 23.99 11.09 -22.17
N LYS A 87 25.30 11.36 -22.07
CA LYS A 87 26.34 10.32 -22.23
C LYS A 87 26.17 9.12 -21.27
N ASN A 88 25.58 9.36 -20.09
CA ASN A 88 25.36 8.35 -19.06
C ASN A 88 23.97 7.69 -19.12
N SER A 89 23.13 8.06 -20.09
CA SER A 89 21.82 7.42 -20.24
C SER A 89 21.99 5.95 -20.59
N THR A 90 21.15 5.11 -19.99
CA THR A 90 21.18 3.65 -20.19
C THR A 90 20.38 3.21 -21.42
N LEU A 91 19.64 4.13 -22.04
CA LEU A 91 18.88 3.96 -23.27
C LEU A 91 19.24 5.05 -24.30
N SER A 92 19.31 4.65 -25.56
CA SER A 92 19.31 5.60 -26.67
C SER A 92 17.94 6.26 -26.84
N ILE A 93 17.91 7.45 -27.47
CA ILE A 93 16.63 8.11 -27.79
C ILE A 93 15.71 7.23 -28.65
N ARG A 94 16.28 6.41 -29.55
CA ARG A 94 15.51 5.50 -30.41
C ARG A 94 14.84 4.39 -29.59
N GLU A 95 15.56 3.81 -28.64
CA GLU A 95 15.01 2.82 -27.70
C GLU A 95 13.91 3.44 -26.83
N TRP A 96 14.14 4.63 -26.29
CA TRP A 96 13.16 5.33 -25.47
C TRP A 96 11.87 5.68 -26.26
N GLN A 97 12.00 6.19 -27.48
CA GLN A 97 10.87 6.44 -28.38
C GLN A 97 10.10 5.16 -28.73
N SER A 98 10.80 4.02 -28.82
CA SER A 98 10.17 2.71 -29.03
C SER A 98 9.30 2.32 -27.83
N ILE A 99 9.78 2.55 -26.61
CA ILE A 99 9.01 2.33 -25.37
C ILE A 99 7.81 3.26 -25.28
N ILE A 100 7.99 4.57 -25.54
CA ILE A 100 6.88 5.54 -25.56
C ILE A 100 5.79 5.07 -26.53
N ARG A 101 6.17 4.72 -27.77
CA ARG A 101 5.22 4.26 -28.79
C ARG A 101 4.46 3.03 -28.32
N TYR A 102 5.12 2.08 -27.66
CA TYR A 102 4.47 0.89 -27.13
C TYR A 102 3.35 1.23 -26.13
N TYR A 103 3.62 2.10 -25.15
CA TYR A 103 2.60 2.52 -24.18
C TYR A 103 1.51 3.38 -24.81
N GLU A 104 1.85 4.37 -25.63
CA GLU A 104 0.85 5.25 -26.27
C GLU A 104 -0.06 4.50 -27.26
N THR A 105 0.43 3.41 -27.86
CA THR A 105 -0.37 2.59 -28.78
C THR A 105 -1.32 1.64 -28.03
N LEU A 106 -0.88 1.06 -26.90
CA LEU A 106 -1.60 -0.04 -26.24
C LEU A 106 -2.36 0.36 -24.99
N ALA A 107 -2.02 1.48 -24.36
CA ALA A 107 -2.83 1.99 -23.26
C ALA A 107 -4.23 2.36 -23.76
N PRO A 108 -5.29 2.11 -22.97
CA PRO A 108 -6.63 2.54 -23.32
C PRO A 108 -6.77 4.07 -23.25
N ASP A 109 -7.77 4.63 -23.94
CA ASP A 109 -8.06 6.07 -23.83
C ASP A 109 -8.67 6.43 -22.46
N SER A 110 -9.33 5.47 -21.80
CA SER A 110 -9.88 5.59 -20.45
C SER A 110 -9.94 4.22 -19.77
N LEU A 111 -9.74 4.17 -18.45
CA LEU A 111 -9.97 2.95 -17.68
C LEU A 111 -11.47 2.66 -17.57
N LYS A 112 -11.85 1.38 -17.68
CA LYS A 112 -13.24 0.97 -17.43
C LYS A 112 -13.57 1.17 -15.96
N SER A 113 -14.65 1.89 -15.67
CA SER A 113 -15.20 1.94 -14.32
C SER A 113 -15.66 0.56 -13.90
N VAL A 114 -15.42 0.18 -12.65
CA VAL A 114 -16.00 -1.05 -12.12
C VAL A 114 -17.48 -0.81 -11.82
N GLU A 115 -18.30 -1.83 -12.09
CA GLU A 115 -19.71 -1.81 -11.73
C GLU A 115 -19.89 -1.51 -10.24
N SER A 116 -20.97 -0.80 -9.92
CA SER A 116 -21.30 -0.53 -8.52
C SER A 116 -21.90 -1.78 -7.90
N PHE A 117 -21.31 -2.21 -6.79
CA PHE A 117 -21.90 -3.23 -5.94
C PHE A 117 -22.98 -2.58 -5.09
N GLU A 118 -24.09 -3.29 -4.89
CA GLU A 118 -25.10 -2.86 -3.93
C GLU A 118 -24.51 -2.91 -2.54
N LYS A 119 -24.78 -1.85 -1.77
CA LYS A 119 -24.37 -1.71 -0.38
C LYS A 119 -25.58 -1.25 0.41
N ILE A 120 -25.71 -1.75 1.63
CA ILE A 120 -26.82 -1.39 2.50
C ILE A 120 -26.40 -0.17 3.31
N THR A 121 -27.22 0.88 3.30
CA THR A 121 -27.01 2.03 4.16
C THR A 121 -27.75 1.82 5.47
N ASP A 122 -27.01 1.40 6.49
CA ASP A 122 -27.47 1.17 7.85
C ASP A 122 -26.32 1.39 8.84
N TRP A 123 -26.55 1.03 10.10
CA TRP A 123 -25.54 1.09 11.15
C TRP A 123 -24.87 -0.26 11.44
N ALA A 124 -25.30 -1.35 10.77
CA ALA A 124 -25.00 -2.72 11.16
C ALA A 124 -25.14 -2.91 12.69
N THR A 125 -24.05 -3.19 13.39
CA THR A 125 -23.97 -3.35 14.86
C THR A 125 -23.49 -2.08 15.59
N PHE A 126 -23.08 -1.04 14.86
CA PHE A 126 -22.37 0.10 15.42
C PHE A 126 -23.27 1.27 15.82
N ARG A 127 -22.79 2.10 16.75
CA ARG A 127 -23.23 3.49 16.92
C ARG A 127 -22.06 4.45 16.87
N LEU A 128 -22.33 5.67 16.44
CA LEU A 128 -21.32 6.72 16.37
C LEU A 128 -21.14 7.43 17.72
N LYS A 129 -19.89 7.52 18.17
CA LYS A 129 -19.40 8.42 19.21
C LYS A 129 -18.34 9.38 18.65
N THR A 130 -18.34 10.61 19.13
CA THR A 130 -17.37 11.64 18.71
C THR A 130 -16.85 12.42 19.91
N PRO A 131 -15.57 12.84 19.92
CA PRO A 131 -15.09 13.90 20.80
C PRO A 131 -15.71 15.25 20.40
N ASP A 132 -15.47 16.28 21.21
CA ASP A 132 -15.78 17.65 20.79
C ASP A 132 -14.87 18.06 19.62
N PRO A 133 -15.39 18.76 18.60
CA PRO A 133 -14.58 19.26 17.50
C PRO A 133 -13.63 20.36 17.97
N ASP A 134 -12.41 20.36 17.41
CA ASP A 134 -11.44 21.43 17.63
C ASP A 134 -11.56 22.48 16.53
N LEU A 135 -12.36 23.51 16.80
CA LEU A 135 -12.63 24.59 15.83
C LEU A 135 -11.42 25.48 15.56
N SER A 136 -10.33 25.35 16.30
CA SER A 136 -9.12 26.18 16.10
C SER A 136 -8.29 25.74 14.90
N GLN A 137 -8.50 24.52 14.40
CA GLN A 137 -7.64 23.93 13.39
C GLN A 137 -8.32 22.88 12.52
N VAL A 138 -7.81 22.71 11.30
CA VAL A 138 -8.18 21.58 10.45
C VAL A 138 -7.52 20.31 10.99
N SER A 139 -8.31 19.25 11.12
CA SER A 139 -7.93 17.93 11.61
C SER A 139 -6.87 17.28 10.71
N ALA A 140 -5.84 16.73 11.34
CA ALA A 140 -4.77 15.98 10.69
C ALA A 140 -4.27 14.85 11.59
N THR A 141 -5.21 14.11 12.19
CA THR A 141 -4.93 12.90 12.97
C THR A 141 -4.42 11.83 12.03
N ILE A 142 -3.24 11.28 12.32
CA ILE A 142 -2.56 10.28 11.48
C ILE A 142 -2.26 8.98 12.21
N MET A 143 -2.56 8.91 13.51
CA MET A 143 -2.43 7.71 14.32
C MET A 143 -3.60 7.64 15.29
N THR A 144 -4.20 6.46 15.35
CA THR A 144 -5.15 6.02 16.38
C THR A 144 -4.65 4.69 16.92
N GLY A 145 -4.89 4.41 18.20
CA GLY A 145 -4.58 3.12 18.80
C GLY A 145 -5.42 2.90 20.05
N ILE A 146 -5.91 1.69 20.28
CA ILE A 146 -6.68 1.30 21.45
C ILE A 146 -5.80 0.35 22.27
N ASN A 147 -5.51 0.73 23.51
CA ASN A 147 -4.72 -0.12 24.37
C ASN A 147 -5.59 -1.28 24.90
N PRO A 148 -5.25 -2.55 24.62
CA PRO A 148 -6.06 -3.70 25.01
C PRO A 148 -6.13 -3.92 26.53
N GLU A 149 -5.16 -3.40 27.30
CA GLU A 149 -5.09 -3.60 28.76
C GLU A 149 -5.87 -2.54 29.53
N ASN A 150 -5.76 -1.28 29.15
CA ASN A 150 -6.38 -0.16 29.88
C ASN A 150 -7.57 0.48 29.15
N LYS A 151 -7.90 -0.01 27.94
CA LYS A 151 -9.08 0.38 27.15
C LYS A 151 -9.11 1.85 26.74
N LYS A 152 -7.97 2.55 26.81
CA LYS A 152 -7.88 3.95 26.36
C LYS A 152 -7.55 4.05 24.89
N ILE A 153 -8.13 5.07 24.25
CA ILE A 153 -7.77 5.49 22.90
C ILE A 153 -6.56 6.42 22.96
N PHE A 154 -5.64 6.27 22.02
CA PHE A 154 -4.47 7.10 21.82
C PHE A 154 -4.50 7.72 20.44
N THR A 155 -4.11 9.00 20.33
CA THR A 155 -4.02 9.70 19.04
C THR A 155 -2.76 10.53 18.90
N SER A 156 -2.32 10.73 17.66
CA SER A 156 -1.29 11.72 17.29
C SER A 156 -1.65 12.42 15.98
N SER A 157 -1.27 13.69 15.86
CA SER A 157 -1.68 14.58 14.77
C SER A 157 -0.53 15.43 14.23
N LEU A 158 -0.59 15.81 12.94
CA LEU A 158 0.34 16.78 12.36
C LEU A 158 0.14 18.21 12.86
N ASN A 159 -0.98 18.50 13.51
CA ASN A 159 -1.26 19.80 14.10
C ASN A 159 -0.37 20.08 15.31
N HIS A 160 -0.20 19.06 16.14
CA HIS A 160 0.62 19.09 17.35
C HIS A 160 1.27 17.73 17.53
N SER A 161 2.59 17.69 17.42
CA SER A 161 3.41 16.48 17.53
C SER A 161 3.44 15.97 18.97
N ALA A 162 2.37 15.32 19.40
CA ALA A 162 2.20 14.83 20.75
C ALA A 162 1.40 13.52 20.77
N LEU A 163 1.57 12.75 21.83
CA LEU A 163 0.71 11.61 22.13
C LEU A 163 -0.38 12.06 23.12
N TYR A 164 -1.63 11.89 22.72
CA TYR A 164 -2.80 12.10 23.58
C TYR A 164 -3.45 10.78 23.93
N GLU A 165 -3.88 10.64 25.17
CA GLU A 165 -4.82 9.59 25.60
C GLU A 165 -6.23 10.19 25.75
N TRP A 166 -7.26 9.40 25.52
CA TRP A 166 -8.65 9.82 25.63
C TRP A 166 -9.38 8.93 26.63
N ASN A 167 -10.15 9.55 27.52
CA ASN A 167 -10.98 8.81 28.48
C ASN A 167 -12.30 8.33 27.85
N SER A 168 -13.12 7.60 28.61
CA SER A 168 -14.41 7.07 28.15
C SER A 168 -15.45 8.13 27.75
N LYS A 169 -15.23 9.41 28.11
CA LYS A 169 -16.03 10.55 27.66
C LYS A 169 -15.40 11.28 26.46
N LEU A 170 -14.40 10.67 25.82
CA LEU A 170 -13.63 11.22 24.72
C LEU A 170 -13.07 12.62 25.03
N LYS A 171 -12.56 12.81 26.25
CA LYS A 171 -11.77 14.00 26.63
C LYS A 171 -10.28 13.67 26.58
N PRO A 172 -9.46 14.51 25.92
CA PRO A 172 -8.03 14.24 25.75
C PRO A 172 -7.23 14.64 26.99
N SER A 173 -6.17 13.89 27.25
CA SER A 173 -5.08 14.24 28.17
C SER A 173 -3.75 14.08 27.43
N LEU A 174 -2.87 15.06 27.57
CA LEU A 174 -1.52 14.99 27.01
C LEU A 174 -0.70 13.94 27.77
N VAL A 175 -0.17 12.94 27.07
CA VAL A 175 0.75 11.95 27.63
C VAL A 175 2.17 12.48 27.57
N THR A 176 2.62 12.87 26.37
CA THR A 176 3.96 13.42 26.15
C THR A 176 4.07 14.16 24.82
N GLU A 177 5.02 15.09 24.76
CA GLU A 177 5.45 15.74 23.52
C GLU A 177 6.38 14.82 22.71
N LEU A 178 6.21 14.82 21.39
CA LEU A 178 6.98 14.04 20.44
C LEU A 178 7.83 14.97 19.56
N SER A 179 8.91 14.44 18.98
CA SER A 179 9.74 15.20 18.04
C SER A 179 8.96 15.52 16.76
N THR A 180 8.17 14.54 16.29
CA THR A 180 7.26 14.62 15.16
C THR A 180 6.02 13.78 15.44
N ALA A 181 4.96 13.96 14.67
CA ALA A 181 3.74 13.17 14.84
C ALA A 181 4.03 11.66 14.71
N ALA A 182 3.53 10.89 15.67
CA ALA A 182 3.47 9.44 15.62
C ALA A 182 2.51 8.95 14.53
N VAL A 183 2.83 7.78 13.97
CA VAL A 183 2.07 7.10 12.90
C VAL A 183 1.74 5.65 13.24
N ASP A 184 2.42 5.07 14.22
CA ASP A 184 2.15 3.74 14.76
C ASP A 184 2.43 3.75 16.27
N ILE A 185 1.61 3.03 17.00
CA ILE A 185 1.78 2.73 18.42
C ILE A 185 1.55 1.24 18.61
N THR A 186 2.37 0.60 19.46
CA THR A 186 2.19 -0.79 19.85
C THR A 186 2.30 -0.92 21.36
N PHE A 187 1.58 -1.88 21.94
CA PHE A 187 1.50 -2.13 23.39
C PHE A 187 2.13 -3.51 23.72
N PRO A 188 3.42 -3.57 24.05
CA PRO A 188 4.13 -4.84 24.23
C PRO A 188 3.74 -5.51 25.55
N LYS A 189 3.34 -6.79 25.50
CA LYS A 189 3.08 -7.59 26.71
C LYS A 189 4.34 -7.82 27.55
N GLN A 190 5.48 -7.99 26.87
CA GLN A 190 6.79 -8.24 27.46
C GLN A 190 7.74 -7.07 27.17
N GLY A 191 8.80 -6.96 27.98
CA GLY A 191 9.80 -5.90 27.87
C GLY A 191 9.58 -4.74 28.84
N SER A 192 10.40 -3.70 28.68
CA SER A 192 10.49 -2.58 29.63
C SER A 192 9.50 -1.44 29.38
N PHE A 193 8.78 -1.47 28.25
CA PHE A 193 7.92 -0.38 27.80
C PHE A 193 6.44 -0.78 27.86
N GLU A 194 5.60 0.16 28.26
CA GLU A 194 4.14 0.07 28.18
C GLU A 194 3.68 0.28 26.73
N SER A 195 4.30 1.23 26.03
CA SER A 195 4.04 1.50 24.63
C SER A 195 5.33 1.85 23.89
N ILE A 196 5.35 1.52 22.60
CA ILE A 196 6.37 1.96 21.65
C ILE A 196 5.67 2.77 20.58
N ILE A 197 6.23 3.94 20.30
CA ILE A 197 5.69 4.95 19.41
C ILE A 197 6.67 5.12 18.25
N THR A 198 6.16 5.08 17.03
CA THR A 198 6.94 5.33 15.81
C THR A 198 6.58 6.71 15.27
N CYS A 199 7.54 7.65 15.24
CA CYS A 199 7.31 8.98 14.68
C CYS A 199 7.97 9.13 13.32
N MET A 200 7.16 9.52 12.34
CA MET A 200 7.50 9.43 10.92
C MET A 200 8.54 10.47 10.47
N GLY A 201 8.80 11.53 11.23
CA GLY A 201 9.69 12.61 10.80
C GLY A 201 9.05 13.57 9.79
N GLY A 202 8.10 13.11 8.97
CA GLY A 202 7.35 13.97 8.04
C GLY A 202 6.39 13.18 7.14
N MET A 203 5.26 13.81 6.79
CA MET A 203 4.20 13.16 6.01
C MET A 203 4.61 12.83 4.58
N ARG A 204 5.42 13.70 3.94
CA ARG A 204 5.96 13.46 2.60
C ARG A 204 7.04 12.38 2.66
N ALA A 205 7.02 11.44 1.73
CA ALA A 205 8.03 10.41 1.57
C ALA A 205 9.34 11.02 1.04
N LEU A 206 10.07 11.75 1.90
CA LEU A 206 11.36 12.36 1.60
C LEU A 206 12.49 11.53 2.19
N ASP A 207 13.66 11.61 1.58
CA ASP A 207 14.85 10.86 1.99
C ASP A 207 15.57 11.45 3.21
N ASN A 208 15.31 12.72 3.53
CA ASN A 208 15.98 13.49 4.59
C ASN A 208 15.15 13.67 5.86
N THR A 209 14.08 12.89 6.03
CA THR A 209 13.24 12.90 7.24
C THR A 209 14.06 12.53 8.48
N LYS A 210 13.67 13.06 9.64
CA LYS A 210 14.26 12.73 10.94
C LYS A 210 13.21 12.13 11.86
N GLY A 211 12.84 10.88 11.59
CA GLY A 211 11.94 10.12 12.46
C GLY A 211 12.66 9.48 13.64
N ASP A 212 11.89 8.99 14.60
CA ASP A 212 12.39 8.33 15.80
C ASP A 212 11.46 7.20 16.25
N VAL A 213 12.00 6.36 17.14
CA VAL A 213 11.26 5.33 17.87
C VAL A 213 11.39 5.64 19.34
N ILE A 214 10.26 5.76 20.03
CA ILE A 214 10.16 6.19 21.41
C ILE A 214 9.47 5.11 22.23
N GLY A 215 10.05 4.73 23.37
CA GLY A 215 9.40 3.88 24.36
C GLY A 215 8.87 4.69 25.54
N ILE A 216 7.67 4.38 26.01
CA ILE A 216 7.10 4.90 27.26
C ILE A 216 7.20 3.81 28.33
N SER A 217 7.95 4.07 29.39
CA SER A 217 8.25 3.09 30.45
C SER A 217 7.05 2.84 31.38
N LYS A 218 6.85 1.57 31.77
CA LYS A 218 5.77 1.15 32.70
C LYS A 218 5.84 1.83 34.08
N ASN A 219 7.03 2.27 34.50
CA ASN A 219 7.28 2.82 35.85
C ASN A 219 7.48 4.34 35.87
N GLY A 220 7.33 5.03 34.74
CA GLY A 220 7.52 6.49 34.63
C GLY A 220 6.21 7.18 34.26
N SER A 221 5.72 8.08 35.11
CA SER A 221 4.58 8.93 34.75
C SER A 221 5.01 10.13 33.88
N GLY A 222 4.24 10.41 32.82
CA GLY A 222 4.43 11.56 31.93
C GLY A 222 5.77 11.57 31.18
N SER A 223 6.31 12.76 30.93
CA SER A 223 7.57 12.96 30.20
C SER A 223 8.81 12.30 30.82
N LYS A 224 8.75 11.89 32.10
CA LYS A 224 9.84 11.18 32.79
C LYS A 224 9.96 9.70 32.39
N GLY A 225 8.92 9.13 31.77
CA GLY A 225 8.92 7.76 31.26
C GLY A 225 9.39 7.61 29.80
N LYS A 226 9.64 8.72 29.10
CA LYS A 226 9.98 8.73 27.66
C LYS A 226 11.44 8.39 27.43
N ILE A 227 11.71 7.36 26.63
CA ILE A 227 13.07 6.92 26.24
C ILE A 227 13.15 6.85 24.71
N ASN A 228 14.14 7.52 24.12
CA ASN A 228 14.43 7.38 22.69
C ASN A 228 15.19 6.08 22.43
N ILE A 229 14.56 5.16 21.69
CA ILE A 229 15.15 3.88 21.29
C ILE A 229 16.06 4.09 20.08
N ALA A 230 15.61 4.90 19.12
CA ALA A 230 16.39 5.29 17.95
C ALA A 230 15.95 6.66 17.42
N GLU A 231 16.88 7.37 16.80
CA GLU A 231 16.68 8.72 16.28
C GLU A 231 17.24 8.83 14.85
N ASN A 232 16.88 9.90 14.15
CA ASN A 232 17.37 10.22 12.79
C ASN A 232 17.09 9.11 11.78
N LEU A 233 15.96 8.43 11.93
CA LEU A 233 15.51 7.38 11.02
C LEU A 233 14.87 8.00 9.76
N ILE A 234 15.12 7.34 8.63
CA ILE A 234 14.43 7.65 7.38
C ILE A 234 13.01 7.13 7.51
N ARG A 235 12.08 8.05 7.69
CA ARG A 235 10.63 7.92 7.68
C ARG A 235 10.13 6.55 8.18
N PRO A 236 10.32 6.24 9.48
CA PRO A 236 9.83 5.00 10.04
C PRO A 236 8.29 5.02 10.08
N ILE A 237 7.67 3.88 9.77
CA ILE A 237 6.22 3.74 9.60
C ILE A 237 5.63 2.83 10.66
N GLN A 238 6.34 1.76 10.98
CA GLN A 238 5.91 0.77 11.96
C GLN A 238 7.11 0.21 12.70
N THR A 239 6.95 0.01 14.00
CA THR A 239 7.97 -0.65 14.83
C THR A 239 7.36 -1.82 15.61
N ARG A 240 7.99 -3.00 15.55
CA ARG A 240 7.55 -4.18 16.30
C ARG A 240 8.68 -4.72 17.19
N PRO A 241 8.46 -4.83 18.51
CA PRO A 241 9.46 -5.36 19.43
C PRO A 241 9.45 -6.89 19.46
N LEU A 242 10.62 -7.53 19.44
CA LEU A 242 10.77 -8.95 19.72
C LEU A 242 12.25 -9.30 19.98
N ASP A 243 12.51 -10.39 20.67
CA ASP A 243 13.84 -11.01 20.72
C ASP A 243 14.07 -11.88 19.47
N PHE A 244 14.74 -11.33 18.44
CA PHE A 244 14.91 -12.02 17.15
C PHE A 244 16.09 -12.99 17.13
N ASN A 245 17.08 -12.77 18.01
CA ASN A 245 18.30 -13.57 18.09
C ASN A 245 18.30 -14.55 19.29
N LYS A 246 17.25 -14.53 20.12
CA LYS A 246 17.06 -15.33 21.34
C LYS A 246 18.12 -15.09 22.41
N ASP A 247 18.62 -13.87 22.53
CA ASP A 247 19.60 -13.51 23.55
C ASP A 247 18.98 -13.00 24.87
N GLY A 248 17.64 -12.93 24.93
CA GLY A 248 16.89 -12.45 26.08
C GLY A 248 16.70 -10.92 26.12
N LEU A 249 17.19 -10.19 25.12
CA LEU A 249 17.00 -8.75 24.96
C LEU A 249 15.91 -8.45 23.94
N THR A 250 15.26 -7.29 24.07
CA THR A 250 14.21 -6.89 23.13
C THR A 250 14.81 -6.07 22.00
N ASP A 251 14.77 -6.61 20.78
CA ASP A 251 15.10 -5.89 19.55
C ASP A 251 13.87 -5.19 18.98
N TYR A 252 14.09 -4.33 17.97
CA TYR A 252 13.01 -3.58 17.32
C TYR A 252 13.12 -3.69 15.80
N LEU A 253 12.13 -4.32 15.18
CA LEU A 253 11.96 -4.34 13.73
C LEU A 253 11.31 -3.03 13.28
N VAL A 254 11.97 -2.28 12.41
CA VAL A 254 11.52 -0.97 11.92
C VAL A 254 11.30 -1.01 10.42
N CYS A 255 10.07 -0.70 10.00
CA CYS A 255 9.70 -0.43 8.62
C CYS A 255 10.00 1.04 8.28
N SER A 256 10.80 1.29 7.25
CA SER A 256 11.18 2.63 6.79
C SER A 256 10.84 2.88 5.33
N PHE A 257 10.21 4.02 5.04
CA PHE A 257 9.73 4.35 3.70
C PHE A 257 10.00 5.83 3.32
N GLY A 258 11.19 6.09 2.76
CA GLY A 258 11.53 7.35 2.05
C GLY A 258 11.27 7.29 0.54
N HIS A 259 11.75 8.27 -0.22
CA HIS A 259 11.51 8.33 -1.68
C HIS A 259 12.37 7.29 -2.43
N ASN A 260 13.68 7.35 -2.21
CA ASN A 260 14.67 6.46 -2.80
C ASN A 260 15.34 5.58 -1.74
N PHE A 261 15.34 6.01 -0.48
CA PHE A 261 15.95 5.28 0.63
C PHE A 261 14.90 4.79 1.63
N GLY A 262 15.32 3.84 2.47
CA GLY A 262 14.45 3.14 3.40
C GLY A 262 14.71 1.64 3.33
N GLY A 263 13.87 0.88 3.99
CA GLY A 263 14.09 -0.55 4.13
C GLY A 263 13.45 -1.13 5.38
N LEU A 264 13.74 -2.40 5.56
CA LEU A 264 13.41 -3.15 6.76
C LEU A 264 14.70 -3.31 7.58
N TYR A 265 14.67 -2.79 8.80
CA TYR A 265 15.84 -2.76 9.68
C TYR A 265 15.52 -3.43 11.01
N LEU A 266 16.49 -4.16 11.55
CA LEU A 266 16.45 -4.66 12.92
C LEU A 266 17.39 -3.82 13.77
N LEU A 267 16.85 -3.19 14.81
CA LEU A 267 17.63 -2.53 15.86
C LEU A 267 17.90 -3.56 16.95
N GLN A 268 19.03 -4.25 16.84
CA GLN A 268 19.43 -5.30 17.78
C GLN A 268 19.94 -4.67 19.07
N GLN A 269 19.32 -5.02 20.20
CA GLN A 269 19.76 -4.53 21.51
C GLN A 269 21.05 -5.23 21.94
N ARG A 270 21.96 -4.47 22.55
CA ARG A 270 23.16 -4.99 23.19
C ARG A 270 23.02 -4.94 24.70
N ALA A 271 23.87 -5.69 25.41
CA ALA A 271 23.88 -5.75 26.87
C ALA A 271 24.06 -4.36 27.55
N ASP A 272 24.71 -3.42 26.88
CA ASP A 272 24.89 -2.03 27.34
C ASP A 272 23.69 -1.11 27.02
N LYS A 273 22.58 -1.68 26.53
CA LYS A 273 21.36 -1.01 26.05
C LYS A 273 21.54 -0.16 24.78
N SER A 274 22.71 -0.20 24.14
CA SER A 274 22.89 0.39 22.81
C SER A 274 22.25 -0.51 21.74
N PHE A 275 22.01 0.06 20.55
CA PHE A 275 21.42 -0.66 19.44
C PHE A 275 22.40 -0.80 18.27
N LYS A 276 22.49 -2.00 17.71
CA LYS A 276 23.13 -2.26 16.42
C LYS A 276 22.04 -2.30 15.35
N LYS A 277 22.10 -1.38 14.39
CA LYS A 277 21.25 -1.45 13.20
C LYS A 277 21.76 -2.57 12.27
N VAL A 278 20.90 -3.53 11.95
CA VAL A 278 21.11 -4.60 10.97
C VAL A 278 20.09 -4.42 9.85
N SER A 279 20.56 -4.45 8.61
CA SER A 279 19.69 -4.35 7.44
C SER A 279 19.14 -5.74 7.09
N VAL A 280 17.81 -5.88 7.15
CA VAL A 280 17.11 -7.08 6.66
C VAL A 280 16.91 -6.96 5.15
N ARG A 281 16.48 -5.77 4.70
CA ARG A 281 16.39 -5.41 3.28
C ARG A 281 16.46 -3.91 3.07
N GLU A 282 17.35 -3.47 2.18
CA GLU A 282 17.56 -2.04 1.87
C GLU A 282 16.88 -1.61 0.57
N VAL A 283 15.55 -1.72 0.55
CA VAL A 283 14.71 -1.24 -0.55
C VAL A 283 13.61 -0.36 0.05
N PRO A 284 13.32 0.84 -0.47
CA PRO A 284 12.26 1.69 0.05
C PRO A 284 10.89 1.00 -0.03
N GLY A 285 9.96 1.42 0.83
CA GLY A 285 8.57 0.99 0.79
C GLY A 285 8.15 0.03 1.89
N ALA A 286 9.03 -0.36 2.82
CA ALA A 286 8.62 -1.14 3.98
C ALA A 286 7.63 -0.33 4.84
N THR A 287 6.41 -0.83 4.98
CA THR A 287 5.29 -0.10 5.64
C THR A 287 4.66 -0.87 6.79
N GLN A 288 4.60 -2.19 6.69
CA GLN A 288 3.96 -3.04 7.68
C GLN A 288 4.67 -4.40 7.72
N SER A 289 4.84 -4.95 8.92
CA SER A 289 5.39 -6.27 9.18
C SER A 289 4.53 -7.05 10.19
N VAL A 290 4.46 -8.36 9.99
CA VAL A 290 3.93 -9.33 10.97
C VAL A 290 5.03 -10.33 11.28
N ILE A 291 5.15 -10.71 12.55
CA ILE A 291 6.19 -11.62 13.04
C ILE A 291 5.51 -12.90 13.51
N VAL A 292 5.87 -14.03 12.91
CA VAL A 292 5.30 -15.36 13.16
C VAL A 292 6.43 -16.38 12.97
N ASP A 293 6.40 -17.50 13.69
CA ASP A 293 7.23 -18.67 13.36
C ASP A 293 6.57 -19.42 12.19
N PHE A 294 6.89 -19.01 10.96
CA PHE A 294 6.20 -19.47 9.76
C PHE A 294 6.57 -20.91 9.39
N ASN A 295 7.75 -21.36 9.78
CA ASN A 295 8.24 -22.71 9.49
C ASN A 295 8.22 -23.65 10.72
N ASN A 296 7.65 -23.20 11.85
CA ASN A 296 7.54 -23.92 13.12
C ASN A 296 8.89 -24.41 13.68
N ASP A 297 9.96 -23.65 13.49
CA ASP A 297 11.31 -24.01 13.94
C ASP A 297 11.72 -23.37 15.27
N GLY A 298 10.79 -22.63 15.86
CA GLY A 298 10.90 -21.88 17.10
C GLY A 298 11.49 -20.49 16.92
N TRP A 299 11.99 -20.10 15.76
CA TRP A 299 12.56 -18.76 15.53
C TRP A 299 11.55 -17.82 14.88
N PRO A 300 11.60 -16.52 15.21
CA PRO A 300 10.68 -15.56 14.62
C PRO A 300 11.08 -15.25 13.17
N ASP A 301 10.15 -15.48 12.26
CA ASP A 301 10.22 -15.09 10.86
C ASP A 301 9.41 -13.79 10.65
N ILE A 302 9.67 -13.09 9.54
CA ILE A 302 9.07 -11.79 9.26
C ILE A 302 8.36 -11.82 7.91
N MET A 303 7.08 -11.43 7.88
CA MET A 303 6.38 -11.09 6.63
C MET A 303 6.20 -9.57 6.56
N THR A 304 6.59 -8.94 5.45
CA THR A 304 6.57 -7.47 5.30
C THR A 304 5.96 -7.04 3.98
N LEU A 305 5.11 -6.02 4.03
CA LEU A 305 4.61 -5.31 2.86
C LEU A 305 5.61 -4.22 2.44
N PHE A 306 6.04 -4.31 1.18
CA PHE A 306 6.73 -3.25 0.48
C PHE A 306 5.74 -2.56 -0.46
N ALA A 307 5.51 -1.27 -0.24
CA ALA A 307 4.48 -0.46 -0.88
C ALA A 307 5.03 0.50 -1.95
N HIS A 308 6.30 0.39 -2.31
CA HIS A 308 6.95 1.25 -3.30
C HIS A 308 7.92 0.48 -4.17
N ALA A 309 8.06 0.92 -5.43
CA ALA A 309 8.89 0.30 -6.46
C ALA A 309 8.57 -1.19 -6.66
N ASN A 310 9.27 -2.08 -5.95
CA ASN A 310 9.06 -3.52 -6.05
C ASN A 310 7.93 -3.98 -5.10
N GLU A 311 6.71 -3.50 -5.38
CA GLU A 311 5.54 -3.75 -4.56
C GLU A 311 5.27 -5.24 -4.36
N GLY A 312 5.04 -5.63 -3.11
CA GLY A 312 4.80 -7.03 -2.78
C GLY A 312 4.82 -7.33 -1.29
N ILE A 313 4.38 -8.54 -0.97
CA ILE A 313 4.52 -9.14 0.36
C ILE A 313 5.69 -10.11 0.31
N TRP A 314 6.63 -9.91 1.22
CA TRP A 314 7.91 -10.62 1.29
C TRP A 314 8.06 -11.32 2.62
N LEU A 315 8.53 -12.55 2.57
CA LEU A 315 8.81 -13.39 3.73
C LEU A 315 10.32 -13.47 3.94
N PHE A 316 10.74 -13.30 5.18
CA PHE A 316 12.12 -13.38 5.64
C PHE A 316 12.20 -14.47 6.70
N ILE A 317 12.69 -15.64 6.31
CA ILE A 317 12.86 -16.78 7.22
C ILE A 317 14.16 -16.61 7.99
N ASN A 318 14.13 -16.69 9.31
CA ASN A 318 15.29 -16.53 10.17
C ASN A 318 16.30 -17.67 9.93
N ASP A 319 17.56 -17.31 9.65
CA ASP A 319 18.61 -18.30 9.35
C ASP A 319 19.30 -18.87 10.60
N LYS A 320 18.89 -18.42 11.80
CA LYS A 320 19.45 -18.80 13.12
C LYS A 320 20.92 -18.43 13.31
N LYS A 321 21.46 -17.60 12.42
CA LYS A 321 22.84 -17.11 12.39
C LYS A 321 22.91 -15.58 12.41
N GLY A 322 21.77 -14.92 12.63
CA GLY A 322 21.64 -13.47 12.71
C GLY A 322 21.24 -12.81 11.39
N GLY A 323 20.80 -13.58 10.40
CA GLY A 323 20.29 -13.12 9.11
C GLY A 323 18.93 -13.73 8.74
N PHE A 324 18.50 -13.46 7.51
CA PHE A 324 17.23 -13.95 6.97
C PHE A 324 17.37 -14.42 5.52
N VAL A 325 16.60 -15.44 5.17
CA VAL A 325 16.40 -15.89 3.78
C VAL A 325 15.13 -15.24 3.24
N GLU A 326 15.28 -14.36 2.25
CA GLU A 326 14.18 -13.63 1.62
C GLU A 326 13.46 -14.48 0.56
N ARG A 327 12.13 -14.38 0.53
CA ARG A 327 11.24 -14.94 -0.50
C ARG A 327 10.15 -13.93 -0.83
N ASN A 328 9.88 -13.71 -2.11
CA ASN A 328 8.67 -12.99 -2.52
C ASN A 328 7.48 -13.95 -2.46
N ILE A 329 6.42 -13.55 -1.77
CA ILE A 329 5.20 -14.36 -1.61
C ILE A 329 4.12 -13.88 -2.56
N LEU A 330 3.93 -12.56 -2.63
CA LEU A 330 3.04 -11.90 -3.58
C LEU A 330 3.78 -10.71 -4.17
N ARG A 331 3.61 -10.48 -5.48
CA ARG A 331 4.18 -9.32 -6.19
C ARG A 331 3.06 -8.59 -6.89
N PHE A 332 3.10 -7.26 -6.85
CA PHE A 332 2.05 -6.42 -7.41
C PHE A 332 2.63 -5.44 -8.46
N PRO A 333 1.81 -4.96 -9.41
CA PRO A 333 2.21 -3.87 -10.27
C PRO A 333 2.50 -2.59 -9.46
N PRO A 334 3.48 -1.77 -9.85
CA PRO A 334 3.93 -0.58 -9.10
C PRO A 334 2.93 0.60 -9.08
N VAL A 335 1.71 0.38 -9.58
CA VAL A 335 0.64 1.38 -9.69
C VAL A 335 -0.62 0.96 -8.92
N PHE A 336 -0.53 -0.15 -8.18
CA PHE A 336 -1.61 -0.65 -7.32
C PHE A 336 -1.76 0.22 -6.07
N GLY A 337 -0.68 0.81 -5.57
CA GLY A 337 -0.75 1.60 -4.34
C GLY A 337 -1.01 0.70 -3.13
N SER A 338 -0.24 -0.38 -3.01
CA SER A 338 -0.25 -1.27 -1.85
C SER A 338 -0.23 -0.49 -0.55
N SER A 339 -1.22 -0.68 0.33
CA SER A 339 -1.40 0.20 1.49
C SER A 339 -1.39 -0.53 2.83
N SER A 340 -2.05 -1.69 2.94
CA SER A 340 -2.04 -2.50 4.16
C SER A 340 -2.15 -3.99 3.87
N PHE A 341 -1.76 -4.81 4.84
CA PHE A 341 -2.13 -6.22 4.90
C PHE A 341 -2.39 -6.71 6.32
N GLN A 342 -3.08 -7.84 6.46
CA GLN A 342 -3.29 -8.54 7.73
C GLN A 342 -3.22 -10.05 7.48
N LEU A 343 -2.77 -10.79 8.49
CA LEU A 343 -2.81 -12.25 8.52
C LEU A 343 -3.91 -12.72 9.45
N ILE A 344 -4.81 -13.56 8.95
CA ILE A 344 -5.91 -14.15 9.72
C ILE A 344 -6.40 -15.42 9.01
N ASP A 345 -6.82 -16.43 9.77
CA ASP A 345 -7.47 -17.64 9.23
C ASP A 345 -8.95 -17.31 8.96
N ILE A 346 -9.22 -16.71 7.79
CA ILE A 346 -10.54 -16.12 7.51
C ILE A 346 -11.58 -17.19 7.16
N ASN A 347 -11.13 -18.34 6.66
CA ASN A 347 -11.99 -19.45 6.27
C ASN A 347 -11.96 -20.62 7.27
N LYS A 348 -11.24 -20.46 8.40
CA LYS A 348 -11.12 -21.42 9.50
C LYS A 348 -10.54 -22.77 9.08
N ASP A 349 -9.60 -22.76 8.14
CA ASP A 349 -8.93 -23.97 7.65
C ASP A 349 -7.61 -24.29 8.38
N GLY A 350 -7.28 -23.49 9.40
CA GLY A 350 -6.09 -23.62 10.23
C GLY A 350 -4.85 -22.96 9.64
N ARG A 351 -4.97 -22.27 8.50
CA ARG A 351 -3.85 -21.54 7.88
C ARG A 351 -4.14 -20.05 7.86
N LEU A 352 -3.11 -19.25 8.11
CA LEU A 352 -3.22 -17.80 8.00
C LEU A 352 -3.31 -17.39 6.53
N ASP A 353 -4.39 -16.68 6.19
CA ASP A 353 -4.64 -16.05 4.90
C ASP A 353 -4.20 -14.59 4.90
N ILE A 354 -4.14 -13.96 3.72
CA ILE A 354 -3.77 -12.55 3.57
C ILE A 354 -4.99 -11.73 3.18
N ILE A 355 -5.32 -10.74 4.01
CA ILE A 355 -6.19 -9.60 3.63
C ILE A 355 -5.28 -8.47 3.20
N TYR A 356 -5.52 -7.87 2.03
CA TYR A 356 -4.65 -6.85 1.44
C TYR A 356 -5.49 -5.70 0.85
N THR A 357 -4.97 -4.47 0.99
CA THR A 357 -5.59 -3.29 0.37
C THR A 357 -4.64 -2.61 -0.62
N ALA A 358 -5.21 -2.16 -1.72
CA ALA A 358 -4.56 -1.37 -2.76
C ALA A 358 -5.39 -0.14 -3.04
N GLY A 359 -4.83 1.04 -2.85
CA GLY A 359 -5.61 2.26 -2.96
C GLY A 359 -4.85 3.57 -2.79
N ASP A 360 -3.57 3.55 -2.41
CA ASP A 360 -2.77 4.77 -2.44
C ASP A 360 -2.79 5.36 -3.85
N ASN A 361 -3.02 6.67 -3.92
CA ASN A 361 -3.16 7.37 -5.18
C ASN A 361 -2.46 8.73 -5.12
N SER A 362 -1.40 8.83 -4.32
CA SER A 362 -0.63 10.06 -4.12
C SER A 362 0.61 10.15 -5.02
N ASP A 363 0.70 9.32 -6.06
CA ASP A 363 1.83 9.22 -6.98
C ASP A 363 1.64 10.07 -8.26
N TYR A 364 2.36 9.71 -9.33
CA TYR A 364 2.26 10.30 -10.67
C TYR A 364 1.01 9.87 -11.46
N SER A 365 0.18 8.95 -10.93
CA SER A 365 -0.99 8.35 -11.59
C SER A 365 -2.29 8.54 -10.81
N ARG A 366 -2.62 9.80 -10.49
CA ARG A 366 -3.77 10.19 -9.64
C ARG A 366 -5.13 10.07 -10.33
N ILE A 367 -5.49 8.85 -10.71
CA ILE A 367 -6.77 8.50 -11.36
C ILE A 367 -7.47 7.40 -10.57
N LEU A 368 -8.79 7.28 -10.72
CA LEU A 368 -9.52 6.14 -10.17
C LEU A 368 -9.15 4.88 -10.96
N LYS A 369 -8.77 3.81 -10.25
CA LYS A 369 -8.23 2.59 -10.84
C LYS A 369 -9.16 1.42 -10.51
N PRO A 370 -9.58 0.63 -11.51
CA PRO A 370 -10.55 -0.45 -11.29
C PRO A 370 -10.02 -1.61 -10.46
N TYR A 371 -8.72 -1.65 -10.22
CA TYR A 371 -8.03 -2.62 -9.38
C TYR A 371 -7.67 -2.05 -7.99
N HIS A 372 -8.09 -0.84 -7.64
CA HIS A 372 -8.05 -0.41 -6.24
C HIS A 372 -9.17 -1.12 -5.47
N GLY A 373 -8.86 -1.64 -4.29
CA GLY A 373 -9.83 -2.34 -3.48
C GLY A 373 -9.27 -3.20 -2.36
N LEU A 374 -10.18 -4.03 -1.84
CA LEU A 374 -9.94 -5.06 -0.85
C LEU A 374 -9.72 -6.40 -1.54
N TYR A 375 -8.66 -7.10 -1.17
CA TYR A 375 -8.29 -8.41 -1.69
C TYR A 375 -8.16 -9.42 -0.56
N ILE A 376 -8.54 -10.66 -0.83
CA ILE A 376 -8.26 -11.79 0.06
C ILE A 376 -7.53 -12.86 -0.74
N PHE A 377 -6.38 -13.27 -0.24
CA PHE A 377 -5.59 -14.38 -0.76
C PHE A 377 -5.61 -15.52 0.23
N LEU A 378 -6.25 -16.62 -0.14
CA LEU A 378 -6.30 -17.82 0.70
C LEU A 378 -4.97 -18.58 0.61
N ASN A 379 -4.51 -19.08 1.73
CA ASN A 379 -3.34 -19.91 1.84
C ASN A 379 -3.67 -21.34 1.42
N LYS A 380 -3.13 -21.75 0.27
CA LYS A 380 -3.33 -23.07 -0.35
C LYS A 380 -2.14 -24.00 -0.16
N SER A 381 -1.27 -23.68 0.80
CA SER A 381 -0.11 -24.51 1.11
C SER A 381 -0.55 -25.83 1.74
N ASP A 382 0.17 -26.92 1.44
CA ASP A 382 -0.12 -28.28 1.91
C ASP A 382 0.29 -28.54 3.37
N GLY A 383 0.73 -27.50 4.08
CA GLY A 383 1.18 -27.56 5.48
C GLY A 383 2.60 -28.11 5.67
N ASN A 384 3.32 -28.48 4.60
CA ASN A 384 4.67 -29.04 4.70
C ASN A 384 5.76 -28.02 4.32
N ASN A 385 6.83 -27.96 5.13
CA ASN A 385 8.13 -27.39 4.79
C ASN A 385 8.19 -25.90 4.33
N GLY A 386 7.30 -25.04 4.84
CA GLY A 386 7.39 -23.60 4.57
C GLY A 386 7.22 -23.24 3.09
N SER A 387 6.48 -24.07 2.34
CA SER A 387 5.87 -23.65 1.08
C SER A 387 4.74 -22.68 1.43
N PHE A 388 4.79 -21.48 0.84
CA PHE A 388 3.77 -20.44 1.01
C PHE A 388 3.16 -20.16 -0.36
N HIS A 389 1.99 -20.75 -0.61
CA HIS A 389 1.22 -20.56 -1.83
C HIS A 389 -0.09 -19.85 -1.51
N PHE A 390 -0.29 -18.68 -2.10
CA PHE A 390 -1.45 -17.83 -1.85
C PHE A 390 -2.22 -17.61 -3.15
N GLU A 391 -3.53 -17.81 -3.12
CA GLU A 391 -4.41 -17.64 -4.27
C GLU A 391 -5.45 -16.55 -4.03
N LYS A 392 -5.51 -15.57 -4.93
CA LYS A 392 -6.53 -14.51 -4.89
C LYS A 392 -7.91 -15.15 -5.00
N SER A 393 -8.66 -15.14 -3.91
CA SER A 393 -9.95 -15.81 -3.79
C SER A 393 -11.12 -14.83 -3.68
N TYR A 394 -10.86 -13.57 -3.33
CA TYR A 394 -11.86 -12.51 -3.29
C TYR A 394 -11.26 -11.17 -3.72
N PHE A 395 -12.09 -10.33 -4.34
CA PHE A 395 -11.77 -8.94 -4.67
C PHE A 395 -13.04 -8.09 -4.61
N PHE A 396 -12.99 -7.01 -3.85
CA PHE A 396 -14.03 -5.98 -3.84
C PHE A 396 -13.43 -4.64 -4.31
N PRO A 397 -13.92 -4.04 -5.40
CA PRO A 397 -13.41 -2.79 -5.92
C PRO A 397 -13.80 -1.62 -5.02
N LEU A 398 -12.80 -0.97 -4.47
CA LEU A 398 -12.95 0.17 -3.58
C LEU A 398 -11.79 1.13 -3.83
N ASN A 399 -12.07 2.18 -4.61
CA ASN A 399 -11.05 3.19 -4.89
C ASN A 399 -10.57 3.80 -3.59
N GLY A 400 -9.26 3.89 -3.42
CA GLY A 400 -8.69 4.53 -2.25
C GLY A 400 -8.58 3.65 -1.02
N ALA A 401 -8.91 2.35 -1.09
CA ALA A 401 -8.77 1.42 0.03
C ALA A 401 -7.34 1.44 0.59
N THR A 402 -7.17 2.01 1.79
CA THR A 402 -5.85 2.23 2.41
C THR A 402 -5.60 1.34 3.63
N LYS A 403 -6.66 0.84 4.28
CA LYS A 403 -6.52 -0.08 5.40
C LYS A 403 -7.75 -0.94 5.57
N ALA A 404 -7.55 -2.22 5.83
CA ALA A 404 -8.57 -3.16 6.25
C ALA A 404 -8.17 -3.78 7.61
N MET A 405 -9.15 -4.02 8.46
CA MET A 405 -9.01 -4.68 9.76
C MET A 405 -10.12 -5.72 9.87
N ALA A 406 -9.72 -6.97 10.08
CA ALA A 406 -10.64 -8.10 10.22
C ALA A 406 -10.76 -8.55 11.67
N ALA A 407 -12.00 -8.81 12.07
CA ALA A 407 -12.42 -9.26 13.39
C ALA A 407 -13.81 -9.89 13.25
N ASP A 408 -14.27 -10.60 14.27
CA ASP A 408 -15.66 -11.04 14.40
C ASP A 408 -16.44 -9.89 15.06
N PHE A 409 -17.03 -8.98 14.26
CA PHE A 409 -17.66 -7.77 14.79
C PHE A 409 -19.08 -8.05 15.29
N ASP A 410 -19.81 -8.96 14.67
CA ASP A 410 -21.17 -9.32 15.11
C ASP A 410 -21.22 -10.53 16.07
N ASN A 411 -20.06 -11.12 16.39
CA ASN A 411 -19.88 -12.26 17.29
C ASN A 411 -20.65 -13.50 16.85
N ASP A 412 -20.87 -13.68 15.54
CA ASP A 412 -21.52 -14.85 14.97
C ASP A 412 -20.55 -16.04 14.77
N GLY A 413 -19.26 -15.73 14.92
CA GLY A 413 -18.12 -16.63 14.80
C GLY A 413 -17.37 -16.45 13.49
N ASP A 414 -17.93 -15.85 12.45
CA ASP A 414 -17.21 -15.62 11.20
C ASP A 414 -16.40 -14.32 11.21
N ILE A 415 -15.51 -14.17 10.22
CA ILE A 415 -14.57 -13.05 10.21
C ILE A 415 -15.07 -12.01 9.22
N ASP A 416 -15.46 -10.87 9.77
CA ASP A 416 -15.85 -9.65 9.09
C ASP A 416 -14.65 -8.75 8.77
N ILE A 417 -14.88 -7.68 8.01
CA ILE A 417 -13.84 -6.72 7.63
C ILE A 417 -14.34 -5.27 7.69
N ALA A 418 -13.64 -4.41 8.43
CA ALA A 418 -13.78 -2.96 8.34
C ALA A 418 -12.70 -2.37 7.42
N THR A 419 -13.07 -1.51 6.47
CA THR A 419 -12.13 -0.91 5.51
C THR A 419 -12.30 0.60 5.41
N ILE A 420 -11.19 1.35 5.43
CA ILE A 420 -11.16 2.78 5.11
C ILE A 420 -10.61 3.02 3.70
N ALA A 421 -11.12 4.06 3.05
CA ALA A 421 -10.67 4.48 1.72
C ALA A 421 -10.30 5.96 1.68
N PHE A 422 -9.02 6.27 1.91
CA PHE A 422 -8.55 7.66 2.00
C PHE A 422 -8.53 8.41 0.66
N PHE A 423 -8.43 7.71 -0.48
CA PHE A 423 -8.51 8.28 -1.84
C PHE A 423 -9.79 7.87 -2.59
N ALA A 424 -10.91 7.78 -1.86
CA ALA A 424 -12.20 7.37 -2.41
C ALA A 424 -12.66 8.21 -3.61
N ASN A 425 -13.66 7.70 -4.34
CA ASN A 425 -14.35 8.49 -5.36
C ASN A 425 -15.35 9.45 -4.71
N PHE A 426 -14.84 10.51 -4.09
CA PHE A 426 -15.65 11.47 -3.32
C PHE A 426 -16.80 12.09 -4.13
N LYS A 427 -16.58 12.35 -5.43
CA LYS A 427 -17.60 12.96 -6.31
C LYS A 427 -18.82 12.09 -6.57
N SER A 428 -18.65 10.78 -6.71
CA SER A 428 -19.76 9.88 -7.12
C SER A 428 -20.15 8.87 -6.04
N LYS A 429 -19.25 8.57 -5.10
CA LYS A 429 -19.43 7.58 -4.04
C LYS A 429 -18.79 8.07 -2.73
N PRO A 430 -19.24 9.18 -2.13
CA PRO A 430 -18.66 9.71 -0.88
C PRO A 430 -18.75 8.73 0.30
N TYR A 431 -19.75 7.84 0.27
CA TYR A 431 -19.95 6.77 1.25
C TYR A 431 -18.89 5.65 1.19
N ASP A 432 -18.08 5.57 0.13
CA ASP A 432 -17.01 4.55 0.03
C ASP A 432 -15.82 4.83 0.98
N THR A 433 -15.80 5.98 1.66
CA THR A 433 -14.72 6.37 2.60
C THR A 433 -14.56 5.40 3.77
N PHE A 434 -15.63 4.73 4.18
CA PHE A 434 -15.61 3.62 5.12
C PHE A 434 -16.61 2.55 4.66
N THR A 435 -16.26 1.27 4.75
CA THR A 435 -17.17 0.17 4.44
C THR A 435 -16.95 -0.96 5.43
N TYR A 436 -18.03 -1.45 6.04
CA TYR A 436 -18.06 -2.66 6.84
C TYR A 436 -18.54 -3.82 5.97
N PHE A 437 -17.85 -4.94 6.01
CA PHE A 437 -18.17 -6.16 5.28
C PHE A 437 -18.54 -7.24 6.29
N GLU A 438 -19.84 -7.48 6.44
CA GLU A 438 -20.41 -8.61 7.19
C GLU A 438 -20.15 -9.88 6.37
N ASN A 439 -19.42 -10.84 6.91
CA ASN A 439 -19.33 -12.16 6.29
C ASN A 439 -20.61 -12.92 6.61
N GLU A 440 -21.16 -13.62 5.63
CA GLU A 440 -22.39 -14.40 5.80
C GLU A 440 -22.08 -15.90 5.89
N THR A 441 -20.80 -16.24 6.10
CA THR A 441 -20.28 -17.61 5.99
C THR A 441 -19.09 -17.88 6.92
N LYS A 442 -19.29 -18.81 7.86
CA LYS A 442 -18.26 -19.28 8.81
C LYS A 442 -16.94 -19.79 8.23
N THR A 443 -16.95 -20.26 6.99
CA THR A 443 -15.77 -20.85 6.30
C THR A 443 -15.65 -20.36 4.85
N GLY A 444 -16.49 -19.41 4.44
CA GLY A 444 -16.55 -18.92 3.07
C GLY A 444 -16.07 -17.47 2.97
N LEU A 445 -16.15 -16.93 1.74
CA LEU A 445 -15.82 -15.54 1.43
C LEU A 445 -17.03 -14.86 0.78
N LYS A 446 -18.17 -14.88 1.47
CA LYS A 446 -19.40 -14.22 1.00
C LYS A 446 -19.70 -13.03 1.90
N PHE A 447 -19.42 -11.84 1.40
CA PHE A 447 -19.60 -10.62 2.16
C PHE A 447 -20.80 -9.82 1.70
N LYS A 448 -21.48 -9.25 2.68
CA LYS A 448 -22.51 -8.23 2.55
C LYS A 448 -21.91 -6.90 2.98
N ALA A 449 -21.96 -5.90 2.11
CA ALA A 449 -21.28 -4.63 2.32
C ALA A 449 -22.24 -3.57 2.88
N HIS A 450 -21.81 -2.93 3.97
CA HIS A 450 -22.52 -1.89 4.71
C HIS A 450 -21.83 -0.54 4.54
N ASN A 451 -22.63 0.47 4.21
CA ASN A 451 -22.26 1.88 4.20
C ASN A 451 -22.69 2.52 5.52
N ILE A 452 -21.80 2.49 6.52
CA ILE A 452 -22.05 3.18 7.78
C ILE A 452 -22.07 4.70 7.52
N PRO A 453 -23.11 5.44 7.94
CA PRO A 453 -23.35 6.82 7.50
C PRO A 453 -22.49 7.86 8.25
N ILE A 454 -21.16 7.75 8.08
CA ILE A 454 -20.17 8.62 8.72
C ILE A 454 -19.34 9.45 7.73
N TYR A 455 -19.60 9.36 6.41
CA TYR A 455 -18.80 10.05 5.39
C TYR A 455 -18.77 11.59 5.56
N GLU A 456 -19.77 12.18 6.21
CA GLU A 456 -19.82 13.62 6.54
C GLU A 456 -19.03 13.98 7.81
N LYS A 457 -18.48 13.00 8.54
CA LYS A 457 -17.79 13.23 9.82
C LYS A 457 -16.28 13.37 9.69
N GLY A 458 -15.71 13.07 8.53
CA GLY A 458 -14.29 13.23 8.29
C GLY A 458 -13.80 12.41 7.11
N ARG A 459 -12.48 12.41 6.92
CA ARG A 459 -11.78 11.59 5.92
C ARG A 459 -10.72 10.75 6.59
N TRP A 460 -10.88 9.43 6.53
CA TRP A 460 -10.17 8.49 7.40
C TRP A 460 -8.81 8.07 6.81
N ILE A 461 -7.71 8.37 7.50
CA ILE A 461 -6.35 7.96 7.07
C ILE A 461 -5.77 6.82 7.92
N CYS A 462 -6.23 6.70 9.16
CA CYS A 462 -5.84 5.64 10.08
C CYS A 462 -7.07 5.06 10.78
N MET A 463 -6.95 3.81 11.20
CA MET A 463 -8.00 3.03 11.83
C MET A 463 -7.35 2.05 12.81
N ASP A 464 -7.96 1.87 13.98
CA ASP A 464 -7.60 0.79 14.91
C ASP A 464 -8.86 0.09 15.44
N VAL A 465 -8.73 -1.18 15.83
CA VAL A 465 -9.83 -2.06 16.24
C VAL A 465 -9.45 -2.79 17.51
N ASN A 466 -10.28 -2.64 18.54
CA ASN A 466 -10.16 -3.30 19.83
C ASN A 466 -11.41 -2.95 20.66
N ASP A 467 -11.66 -3.74 21.68
CA ASP A 467 -12.65 -3.47 22.73
C ASP A 467 -12.22 -2.22 23.55
N TYR A 468 -12.81 -1.04 23.31
CA TYR A 468 -12.44 0.21 24.01
C TYR A 468 -13.32 0.50 25.23
N ASP A 469 -14.50 -0.09 25.35
CA ASP A 469 -15.39 0.15 26.49
C ASP A 469 -15.44 -1.02 27.50
N GLY A 470 -14.81 -2.14 27.16
CA GLY A 470 -14.61 -3.30 28.00
C GLY A 470 -15.77 -4.28 28.00
N ASP A 471 -16.70 -4.22 27.02
CA ASP A 471 -17.88 -5.09 26.96
C ASP A 471 -17.67 -6.39 26.18
N GLY A 472 -16.48 -6.56 25.60
CA GLY A 472 -16.02 -7.79 24.95
C GLY A 472 -16.25 -7.84 23.44
N ASP A 473 -16.93 -6.87 22.85
CA ASP A 473 -17.03 -6.74 21.40
C ASP A 473 -15.91 -5.86 20.82
N MET A 474 -15.75 -5.88 19.49
CA MET A 474 -14.70 -5.13 18.82
C MET A 474 -15.24 -3.78 18.33
N ASP A 475 -14.65 -2.69 18.81
CA ASP A 475 -14.95 -1.35 18.34
C ASP A 475 -13.95 -0.83 17.32
N ILE A 476 -14.29 0.27 16.65
CA ILE A 476 -13.44 0.87 15.61
C ILE A 476 -13.20 2.34 15.92
N VAL A 477 -11.93 2.76 15.91
CA VAL A 477 -11.54 4.18 15.98
C VAL A 477 -10.98 4.62 14.63
N LEU A 478 -11.48 5.73 14.09
CA LEU A 478 -11.10 6.26 12.77
C LEU A 478 -10.51 7.67 12.89
N GLY A 479 -9.26 7.87 12.50
CA GLY A 479 -8.59 9.18 12.55
C GLY A 479 -8.91 10.04 11.34
N ASN A 480 -9.38 11.26 11.57
CA ASN A 480 -9.73 12.21 10.51
C ASN A 480 -8.48 12.98 10.05
N TYR A 481 -8.28 13.01 8.74
CA TYR A 481 -7.25 13.77 8.09
C TYR A 481 -7.82 14.61 6.95
N SER A 482 -7.99 15.89 7.21
CA SER A 482 -8.68 16.84 6.32
C SER A 482 -7.74 17.82 5.60
N LYS A 483 -6.41 17.56 5.59
CA LYS A 483 -5.41 18.45 4.95
C LYS A 483 -4.85 17.90 3.63
N GLY A 484 -5.17 18.49 2.48
CA GLY A 484 -4.49 18.17 1.21
C GLY A 484 -4.74 16.75 0.69
N PHE A 485 -3.81 16.22 -0.13
CA PHE A 485 -3.87 14.86 -0.74
C PHE A 485 -5.18 14.55 -1.49
N MET A 486 -5.78 15.54 -2.14
CA MET A 486 -6.96 15.33 -2.97
C MET A 486 -6.56 14.72 -4.32
N ASN A 487 -7.16 13.58 -4.68
CA ASN A 487 -6.98 12.89 -5.95
C ASN A 487 -8.04 13.27 -7.01
N GLN A 488 -8.96 14.18 -6.69
CA GLN A 488 -10.00 14.64 -7.61
C GLN A 488 -9.96 16.17 -7.73
N GLU A 489 -9.70 16.65 -8.94
CA GLU A 489 -9.59 18.09 -9.21
C GLU A 489 -10.89 18.83 -8.87
N ASN A 490 -10.77 20.03 -8.29
CA ASN A 490 -11.89 20.92 -7.95
C ASN A 490 -12.94 20.33 -7.01
N PHE A 491 -12.65 19.22 -6.33
CA PHE A 491 -13.53 18.69 -5.28
C PHE A 491 -13.47 19.59 -4.04
N LYS A 492 -14.64 19.91 -3.49
CA LYS A 492 -14.77 20.64 -2.23
C LYS A 492 -15.32 19.67 -1.18
N PRO A 493 -14.55 19.38 -0.11
CA PRO A 493 -15.03 18.60 1.02
C PRO A 493 -16.33 19.13 1.61
N ASP A 494 -17.24 18.22 1.91
CA ASP A 494 -18.48 18.44 2.65
C ASP A 494 -18.47 17.77 4.04
N TRP A 495 -17.40 17.06 4.38
CA TRP A 495 -17.19 16.46 5.69
C TRP A 495 -16.69 17.45 6.75
N ASP A 496 -16.89 17.10 8.02
CA ASP A 496 -16.36 17.84 9.16
C ASP A 496 -14.82 17.81 9.15
N VAL A 497 -14.24 19.01 9.06
CA VAL A 497 -12.79 19.20 9.02
C VAL A 497 -12.17 19.45 10.40
N HIS A 498 -12.96 19.50 11.46
CA HIS A 498 -12.55 19.86 12.83
C HIS A 498 -12.65 18.70 13.82
N LEU A 499 -13.41 17.64 13.51
CA LEU A 499 -13.42 16.42 14.30
C LEU A 499 -12.04 15.71 14.20
N PRO A 500 -11.35 15.40 15.31
CA PRO A 500 -10.06 14.73 15.26
C PRO A 500 -10.16 13.24 14.88
N PHE A 501 -11.19 12.55 15.34
CA PHE A 501 -11.47 11.14 15.06
C PHE A 501 -12.94 10.83 15.38
N VAL A 502 -13.39 9.64 15.02
CA VAL A 502 -14.68 9.08 15.47
C VAL A 502 -14.48 7.68 16.05
N VAL A 503 -15.43 7.24 16.88
CA VAL A 503 -15.53 5.87 17.37
C VAL A 503 -16.82 5.27 16.85
N LEU A 504 -16.72 4.13 16.18
CA LEU A 504 -17.85 3.23 15.93
C LEU A 504 -17.85 2.23 17.07
N GLU A 505 -18.67 2.53 18.06
CA GLU A 505 -18.86 1.64 19.21
C GLU A 505 -19.80 0.53 18.81
N ASN A 506 -19.39 -0.70 19.05
CA ASN A 506 -20.19 -1.86 18.76
C ASN A 506 -21.18 -2.11 19.92
N LEU A 507 -22.28 -2.80 19.64
CA LEU A 507 -23.42 -2.93 20.56
C LEU A 507 -23.78 -4.38 20.85
N ILE A 508 -22.90 -5.30 20.48
CA ILE A 508 -23.09 -6.72 20.68
C ILE A 508 -22.68 -7.02 22.12
N ILE A 509 -23.67 -7.24 22.99
CA ILE A 509 -23.37 -7.72 24.34
C ILE A 509 -22.89 -9.17 24.25
N VAL A 510 -21.58 -9.38 24.38
CA VAL A 510 -21.01 -10.73 24.55
C VAL A 510 -21.49 -11.27 25.90
N LYS A 511 -22.36 -12.28 25.87
CA LYS A 511 -22.74 -12.99 27.09
C LYS A 511 -21.63 -13.97 27.45
N ASP A 512 -20.98 -13.72 28.60
CA ASP A 512 -20.02 -14.63 29.24
C ASP A 512 -20.51 -16.09 29.35
#